data_AF-A0A524F139-F1
#
_entry.id   AF-A0A524F139-F1
#
_cell.length_a   1.000
_cell.length_b   1.000
_cell.length_c   1.000
_cell.angle_alpha   90.00
_cell.angle_beta   90.00
_cell.angle_gamma   90.00
#
_symmetry.space_group_name_H-M   'P 1'
#
loop_
_entity.id
_entity.type
_entity.pdbx_description
1 polymer ?
#
loop_
_entity_poly.entity_id
_entity_poly.type
_entity_poly.pdbx_seq_one_letter_code
_entity_poly.pdbx_strand_id
1 'polypeptide(L)'
;METERPISNKTTFQNYLFLWLGQNFSYLGSAIVAFIIILQLAGGENYVLSVAAISSFGPSILFGALAGVIADRFDKKIIIIITDSLQAIATLALIILYYSPITVVPWHIYVILAFRGMCQAFHGPVVNALTPLMVPKEKLSRMNGIGYLISSV
;
A
#
# COMPACT_ATOMS: atom_id res chain seq x y z
N MET A 1 -34.19 -4.45 4.74
CA MET A 1 -34.02 -3.23 3.92
C MET A 1 -32.84 -3.46 3.00
N GLU A 2 -33.17 -3.97 1.81
CA GLU A 2 -32.22 -4.35 0.78
C GLU A 2 -31.77 -3.07 0.07
N THR A 3 -30.70 -2.44 0.56
CA THR A 3 -30.13 -1.26 -0.10
C THR A 3 -29.62 -1.71 -1.45
N GLU A 4 -30.31 -1.31 -2.51
CA GLU A 4 -29.97 -1.54 -3.91
C GLU A 4 -28.48 -1.27 -4.12
N ARG A 5 -27.70 -2.35 -4.28
CA ARG A 5 -26.28 -2.23 -4.63
C ARG A 5 -26.23 -1.59 -6.01
N PRO A 6 -25.49 -0.49 -6.21
CA PRO A 6 -25.41 0.14 -7.52
C PRO A 6 -24.95 -0.91 -8.52
N ILE A 7 -25.74 -1.10 -9.58
CA ILE A 7 -25.45 -2.06 -10.66
C ILE A 7 -24.09 -1.65 -11.21
N SER A 8 -23.07 -2.47 -10.99
CA SER A 8 -21.71 -2.20 -11.48
C SER A 8 -21.78 -2.03 -13.00
N ASN A 9 -21.67 -0.79 -13.46
CA ASN A 9 -21.68 -0.46 -14.87
C ASN A 9 -20.32 -0.85 -15.49
N LYS A 10 -20.30 -1.11 -16.80
CA LYS A 10 -19.10 -1.46 -17.58
C LYS A 10 -17.95 -0.47 -17.32
N THR A 11 -18.25 0.82 -17.17
CA THR A 11 -17.30 1.89 -16.87
C THR A 11 -16.71 1.78 -15.45
N THR A 12 -17.50 1.40 -14.44
CA THR A 12 -17.03 1.21 -13.05
C THR A 12 -16.07 0.02 -12.97
N PHE A 13 -16.37 -1.07 -13.68
CA PHE A 13 -15.49 -2.22 -13.76
C PHE A 13 -14.18 -1.93 -14.52
N GLN A 14 -14.23 -1.13 -15.60
CA GLN A 14 -13.04 -0.66 -16.31
C GLN A 14 -12.17 0.25 -15.43
N ASN A 15 -12.78 1.18 -14.70
CA ASN A 15 -12.06 2.05 -13.76
C ASN A 15 -11.42 1.23 -12.62
N TYR A 16 -12.12 0.21 -12.11
CA TYR A 16 -11.55 -0.73 -11.14
C TYR A 16 -10.35 -1.49 -11.73
N LEU A 17 -10.44 -1.98 -12.97
CA LEU A 17 -9.32 -2.65 -13.63
C LEU A 17 -8.10 -1.72 -13.81
N PHE A 18 -8.32 -0.46 -14.16
CA PHE A 18 -7.23 0.54 -14.24
C PHE A 18 -6.60 0.80 -12.87
N LEU A 19 -7.41 1.00 -11.83
CA LEU A 19 -6.93 1.15 -10.45
C LEU A 19 -6.13 -0.08 -10.01
N TRP A 20 -6.71 -1.26 -10.23
CA TRP A 20 -6.11 -2.54 -9.86
C TRP A 20 -4.79 -2.79 -10.59
N LEU A 21 -4.71 -2.52 -11.89
CA LEU A 21 -3.46 -2.62 -12.66
C LEU A 21 -2.40 -1.62 -12.18
N GLY A 22 -2.78 -0.35 -11.96
CA GLY A 22 -1.87 0.67 -11.45
C GLY A 22 -1.32 0.33 -10.07
N GLN A 23 -2.17 -0.21 -9.21
CA GLN A 23 -1.81 -0.62 -7.86
C GLN A 23 -0.86 -1.82 -7.85
N ASN A 24 -1.10 -2.83 -8.69
CA ASN A 24 -0.16 -3.96 -8.88
C ASN A 24 1.18 -3.48 -9.43
N PHE A 25 1.17 -2.55 -10.39
CA PHE A 25 2.41 -1.95 -10.91
C PHE A 25 3.18 -1.18 -9.82
N SER A 26 2.47 -0.44 -8.96
CA SER A 26 3.03 0.28 -7.81
C SER A 26 3.61 -0.66 -6.75
N TYR A 27 2.96 -1.82 -6.52
CA TYR A 27 3.49 -2.88 -5.65
C TYR A 27 4.79 -3.46 -6.21
N LEU A 28 4.86 -3.73 -7.52
CA LEU A 28 6.10 -4.20 -8.16
C LEU A 28 7.23 -3.17 -8.00
N GLY A 29 6.95 -1.89 -8.25
CA GLY A 29 7.94 -0.82 -8.03
C GLY A 29 8.42 -0.76 -6.57
N SER A 30 7.49 -0.89 -5.62
CA SER A 30 7.81 -0.93 -4.19
C SER A 30 8.66 -2.15 -3.82
N ALA A 31 8.40 -3.32 -4.42
CA ALA A 31 9.20 -4.53 -4.21
C ALA A 31 10.63 -4.38 -4.74
N ILE A 32 10.81 -3.76 -5.90
CA ILE A 32 12.14 -3.45 -6.46
C ILE A 32 12.90 -2.50 -5.54
N VAL A 33 12.26 -1.41 -5.07
CA VAL A 33 12.88 -0.47 -4.13
C VAL A 33 13.28 -1.16 -2.84
N ALA A 34 12.40 -1.99 -2.27
CA ALA A 34 12.70 -2.76 -1.07
C ALA A 34 13.89 -3.70 -1.28
N PHE A 35 13.96 -4.38 -2.42
CA PHE A 35 15.08 -5.26 -2.77
C PHE A 35 16.40 -4.48 -2.90
N ILE A 36 16.40 -3.32 -3.55
CA ILE A 36 17.59 -2.47 -3.68
C ILE A 36 18.06 -1.97 -2.31
N ILE A 37 17.14 -1.55 -1.44
CA ILE A 37 17.47 -1.15 -0.06
C ILE A 37 18.11 -2.32 0.68
N ILE A 38 17.57 -3.54 0.54
CA ILE A 38 18.15 -4.72 1.17
C ILE A 38 19.57 -4.98 0.70
N LEU A 39 19.82 -4.95 -0.63
CA LEU A 39 21.17 -5.16 -1.19
C LEU A 39 22.16 -4.09 -0.73
N GLN A 40 21.74 -2.83 -0.66
CA GLN A 40 22.57 -1.73 -0.17
C GLN A 40 22.93 -1.90 1.30
N LEU A 41 21.96 -2.32 2.13
CA LEU A 41 22.17 -2.51 3.56
C LEU A 41 22.88 -3.84 3.90
N ALA A 42 22.83 -4.84 3.01
CA ALA A 42 23.48 -6.13 3.20
C ALA A 42 25.02 -6.04 3.23
N GLY A 43 25.59 -4.96 2.70
CA GLY A 43 27.02 -4.64 2.83
C GLY A 43 27.41 -3.92 4.12
N GLY A 44 26.43 -3.52 4.95
CA GLY A 44 26.62 -2.81 6.21
C GLY A 44 26.47 -3.70 7.45
N GLU A 45 26.23 -3.11 8.62
CA GLU A 45 26.03 -3.85 9.86
C GLU A 45 24.68 -4.60 9.86
N ASN A 46 24.70 -5.88 10.28
CA ASN A 46 23.57 -6.81 10.17
C ASN A 46 22.24 -6.32 10.78
N TYR A 47 22.26 -5.44 11.77
CA TYR A 47 21.03 -4.96 12.44
C TYR A 47 20.30 -3.84 11.68
N VAL A 48 20.95 -3.14 10.76
CA VAL A 48 20.37 -1.97 10.07
C VAL A 48 19.17 -2.40 9.22
N LEU A 49 19.27 -3.56 8.58
CA LEU A 49 18.18 -4.24 7.87
C LEU A 49 17.00 -4.57 8.79
N SER A 50 17.28 -5.18 9.95
CA SER A 50 16.25 -5.57 10.91
C SER A 50 15.50 -4.35 11.45
N VAL A 51 16.21 -3.27 11.77
CA VAL A 51 15.60 -2.02 12.26
C VAL A 51 14.76 -1.35 11.17
N ALA A 52 15.22 -1.34 9.91
CA ALA A 52 14.44 -0.83 8.78
C ALA A 52 13.16 -1.65 8.53
N ALA A 53 13.25 -2.97 8.60
CA ALA A 53 12.11 -3.87 8.44
C ALA A 53 11.08 -3.69 9.57
N ILE A 54 11.52 -3.65 10.83
CA ILE A 54 10.65 -3.39 11.99
C ILE A 54 10.00 -2.02 11.87
N SER A 55 10.76 -1.01 11.44
CA SER A 55 10.21 0.33 11.21
C SER A 55 9.13 0.32 10.13
N SER A 56 9.27 -0.48 9.07
CA SER A 56 8.27 -0.55 8.00
C SER A 56 7.03 -1.37 8.37
N PHE A 57 7.21 -2.56 8.95
CA PHE A 57 6.12 -3.49 9.22
C PHE A 57 5.46 -3.26 10.59
N GLY A 58 6.23 -2.85 11.59
CA GLY A 58 5.74 -2.64 12.95
C GLY A 58 4.53 -1.69 13.00
N PRO A 59 4.62 -0.47 12.44
CA PRO A 59 3.48 0.44 12.37
C PRO A 59 2.32 -0.13 11.57
N SER A 60 2.59 -0.84 10.46
CA SER A 60 1.51 -1.44 9.66
C SER A 60 0.68 -2.44 10.47
N ILE A 61 1.33 -3.24 11.32
CA ILE A 61 0.68 -4.24 12.17
C ILE A 61 -0.10 -3.55 13.29
N LEU A 62 0.51 -2.57 13.97
CA LEU A 62 -0.10 -1.85 15.09
C LEU A 62 -1.34 -1.06 14.65
N PHE A 63 -1.27 -0.40 13.49
CA PHE A 63 -2.35 0.43 12.97
C PHE A 63 -3.35 -0.35 12.11
N GLY A 64 -3.12 -1.62 11.81
CA GLY A 64 -4.00 -2.44 10.98
C GLY A 64 -5.43 -2.57 11.54
N ALA A 65 -5.57 -2.75 12.86
CA ALA A 65 -6.88 -2.83 13.51
C ALA A 65 -7.65 -1.50 13.43
N LEU A 66 -6.95 -0.37 13.67
CA LEU A 66 -7.53 0.97 13.55
C LEU A 66 -7.93 1.29 12.11
N ALA A 67 -7.11 0.87 11.16
CA ALA A 67 -7.37 1.01 9.75
C ALA A 67 -8.65 0.30 9.31
N GLY A 68 -8.95 -0.89 9.85
CA GLY A 68 -10.21 -1.58 9.62
C GLY A 68 -11.43 -0.76 10.09
N VAL A 69 -11.39 -0.25 11.33
CA VAL A 69 -12.48 0.56 11.88
C VAL A 69 -12.71 1.84 11.08
N ILE A 70 -11.64 2.49 10.62
CA ILE A 70 -11.71 3.69 9.78
C ILE A 70 -12.25 3.35 8.39
N ALA A 71 -11.80 2.23 7.80
CA ALA A 71 -12.26 1.77 6.48
C ALA A 71 -13.76 1.50 6.45
N ASP A 72 -14.34 1.02 7.56
CA ASP A 72 -15.77 0.76 7.64
C ASP A 72 -16.58 2.06 7.63
N ARG A 73 -16.10 3.12 8.31
CA ARG A 73 -16.85 4.36 8.55
C ARG A 73 -16.72 5.41 7.45
N PHE A 74 -15.60 5.44 6.73
CA PHE A 74 -15.31 6.49 5.74
C PHE A 74 -15.38 5.97 4.30
N ASP A 75 -15.37 6.91 3.36
CA ASP A 75 -15.34 6.62 1.93
C ASP A 75 -14.00 6.02 1.51
N LYS A 76 -14.07 4.79 1.01
CA LYS A 76 -12.92 3.93 0.68
C LYS A 76 -12.03 4.57 -0.39
N LYS A 77 -12.65 5.22 -1.38
CA LYS A 77 -11.93 5.95 -2.44
C LYS A 77 -11.10 7.10 -1.87
N ILE A 78 -11.66 7.87 -0.94
CA ILE A 78 -10.98 9.01 -0.33
C ILE A 78 -9.81 8.53 0.52
N ILE A 79 -10.01 7.44 1.29
CA ILE A 79 -8.93 6.84 2.08
C ILE A 79 -7.75 6.45 1.19
N ILE A 80 -7.97 5.68 0.11
CA ILE A 80 -6.90 5.27 -0.81
C ILE A 80 -6.17 6.48 -1.40
N ILE A 81 -6.92 7.48 -1.89
CA ILE A 81 -6.31 8.68 -2.49
C ILE A 81 -5.40 9.39 -1.48
N ILE A 82 -5.84 9.53 -0.22
CA ILE A 82 -5.06 10.18 0.83
C ILE A 82 -3.82 9.35 1.19
N THR A 83 -3.99 8.05 1.45
CA THR A 83 -2.88 7.19 1.87
C THR A 83 -1.82 7.05 0.80
N ASP A 84 -2.24 6.93 -0.47
CA ASP A 84 -1.32 6.82 -1.59
C ASP A 84 -0.59 8.13 -1.86
N SER A 85 -1.28 9.27 -1.71
CA SER A 85 -0.65 10.58 -1.81
C SER A 85 0.40 10.79 -0.71
N LEU A 86 0.08 10.43 0.53
CA LEU A 86 1.02 10.49 1.66
C LEU A 86 2.22 9.56 1.44
N GLN A 87 2.00 8.36 0.92
CA GLN A 87 3.06 7.41 0.60
C GLN A 87 3.94 7.89 -0.56
N ALA A 88 3.35 8.54 -1.57
CA ALA A 88 4.09 9.18 -2.67
C ALA A 88 4.98 10.33 -2.16
N ILE A 89 4.44 11.21 -1.31
CA ILE A 89 5.19 12.30 -0.66
C ILE A 89 6.34 11.75 0.18
N ALA A 90 6.10 10.68 0.96
CA ALA A 90 7.13 10.02 1.74
C ALA A 90 8.24 9.41 0.86
N THR A 91 7.88 8.83 -0.30
CA THR A 91 8.87 8.35 -1.29
C THR A 91 9.70 9.50 -1.83
N LEU A 92 9.04 10.60 -2.19
CA LEU A 92 9.70 11.79 -2.74
C LEU A 92 10.65 12.41 -1.72
N ALA A 93 10.28 12.44 -0.44
CA ALA A 93 11.17 12.85 0.64
C ALA A 93 12.42 11.95 0.75
N LEU A 94 12.29 10.62 0.61
CA LEU A 94 13.44 9.71 0.56
C LEU A 94 14.34 9.97 -0.65
N ILE A 95 13.76 10.22 -1.83
CA ILE A 95 14.53 10.53 -3.04
C ILE A 95 15.33 11.82 -2.84
N ILE A 96 14.69 12.88 -2.35
CA ILE A 96 15.37 14.16 -2.07
C ILE A 96 16.47 13.96 -1.05
N LEU A 97 16.20 13.21 0.03
CA LEU A 97 17.19 12.94 1.07
C LEU A 97 18.39 12.17 0.52
N TYR A 98 18.17 11.22 -0.39
CA TYR A 98 19.22 10.44 -1.04
C TYR A 98 20.12 11.28 -1.97
N TYR A 99 19.54 12.23 -2.70
CA TYR A 99 20.28 13.12 -3.60
C TYR A 99 20.86 14.36 -2.91
N SER A 100 20.47 14.64 -1.67
CA SER A 100 20.96 15.79 -0.93
C SER A 100 22.40 15.57 -0.48
N PRO A 101 23.29 16.57 -0.59
CA PRO A 101 24.66 16.48 -0.08
C PRO A 101 24.75 16.50 1.46
N ILE A 102 23.62 16.59 2.15
CA ILE A 102 23.53 16.55 3.62
C ILE A 102 23.86 15.14 4.10
N THR A 103 24.63 15.02 5.18
CA THR A 103 24.94 13.73 5.82
C THR A 103 23.64 13.06 6.25
N VAL A 104 23.23 12.03 5.51
CA VAL A 104 21.99 11.30 5.79
C VAL A 104 22.17 10.49 7.06
N VAL A 105 21.52 10.93 8.14
CA VAL A 105 21.50 10.18 9.40
C VAL A 105 20.45 9.06 9.29
N PRO A 106 20.78 7.80 9.68
CA PRO A 106 19.90 6.64 9.52
C PRO A 106 18.48 6.80 10.11
N TRP A 107 18.32 7.64 11.14
CA TRP A 107 17.03 7.85 11.80
C TRP A 107 15.95 8.44 10.87
N HIS A 108 16.33 9.29 9.91
CA HIS A 108 15.37 9.88 8.97
C HIS A 108 14.72 8.80 8.10
N ILE A 109 15.52 7.82 7.68
CA ILE A 109 15.06 6.70 6.86
C ILE A 109 14.06 5.87 7.68
N TYR A 110 14.38 5.56 8.94
CA TYR A 110 13.48 4.78 9.81
C TYR A 110 12.14 5.47 10.06
N VAL A 111 12.13 6.79 10.28
CA VAL A 111 10.90 7.55 10.48
C VAL A 111 10.04 7.56 9.22
N ILE A 112 10.66 7.76 8.04
CA ILE A 112 9.91 7.74 6.78
C ILE A 112 9.38 6.34 6.48
N LEU A 113 10.15 5.29 6.74
CA LEU A 113 9.70 3.91 6.63
C LEU A 113 8.53 3.60 7.57
N ALA A 114 8.58 4.11 8.81
CA ALA A 114 7.50 3.96 9.77
C ALA A 114 6.21 4.66 9.35
N PHE A 115 6.34 5.86 8.81
CA PHE A 115 5.21 6.60 8.26
C PHE A 115 4.59 5.88 7.05
N ARG A 116 5.42 5.34 6.15
CA ARG A 116 4.96 4.51 5.03
C ARG A 116 4.23 3.26 5.52
N GLY A 117 4.78 2.59 6.54
CA GLY A 117 4.16 1.43 7.18
C GLY A 117 2.77 1.73 7.71
N MET A 118 2.59 2.88 8.37
CA MET A 118 1.28 3.34 8.85
C MET A 118 0.29 3.56 7.71
N CYS A 119 0.71 4.20 6.61
CA CYS A 119 -0.14 4.39 5.44
C CYS A 119 -0.54 3.05 4.80
N GLN A 120 0.39 2.09 4.75
CA GLN A 120 0.16 0.75 4.22
C GLN A 120 -0.92 -0.02 5.01
N ALA A 121 -1.05 0.23 6.31
CA ALA A 121 -2.05 -0.44 7.16
C ALA A 121 -3.49 -0.32 6.63
N PHE A 122 -3.79 0.78 5.93
CA PHE A 122 -5.12 1.07 5.37
C PHE A 122 -5.42 0.35 4.07
N HIS A 123 -4.40 -0.07 3.33
CA HIS A 123 -4.56 -0.55 1.97
C HIS A 123 -5.34 -1.87 1.92
N GLY A 124 -4.96 -2.85 2.74
CA GLY A 124 -5.63 -4.15 2.84
C GLY A 124 -7.14 -4.06 3.13
N PRO A 125 -7.58 -3.49 4.27
CA PRO A 125 -9.00 -3.42 4.61
C PRO A 125 -9.82 -2.59 3.61
N VAL A 126 -9.25 -1.51 3.09
CA VAL A 126 -9.97 -0.63 2.15
C VAL A 126 -10.15 -1.28 0.79
N VAL A 127 -9.13 -1.97 0.25
CA VAL A 127 -9.23 -2.71 -1.01
C VAL A 127 -10.20 -3.88 -0.90
N ASN A 128 -10.16 -4.62 0.21
CA ASN A 128 -11.10 -5.72 0.46
C ASN A 128 -12.56 -5.24 0.52
N ALA A 129 -12.80 -4.06 1.10
CA ALA A 129 -14.14 -3.45 1.13
C ALA A 129 -14.55 -2.82 -0.22
N LEU A 130 -13.61 -2.29 -1.01
CA LEU A 130 -13.88 -1.62 -2.28
C LEU A 130 -14.17 -2.61 -3.42
N THR A 131 -13.46 -3.75 -3.44
CA THR A 131 -13.62 -4.80 -4.45
C THR A 131 -15.07 -5.23 -4.68
N PRO A 132 -15.87 -5.61 -3.66
CA PRO A 132 -17.28 -6.00 -3.83
C PRO A 132 -18.21 -4.86 -4.25
N LEU A 133 -17.80 -3.59 -4.09
CA LEU A 133 -18.59 -2.42 -4.51
C LEU A 133 -18.38 -2.07 -5.98
N MET A 134 -17.22 -2.40 -6.55
CA MET A 134 -16.86 -2.04 -7.92
C MET A 134 -16.94 -3.20 -8.91
N VAL A 135 -16.75 -4.43 -8.46
CA VAL A 135 -16.71 -5.62 -9.32
C VAL A 135 -18.09 -6.29 -9.35
N PRO A 136 -18.64 -6.60 -10.54
CA PRO A 136 -19.87 -7.36 -10.68
C PRO A 136 -19.79 -8.72 -9.98
N LYS A 137 -20.89 -9.20 -9.38
CA LYS A 137 -20.92 -10.46 -8.63
C LYS A 137 -20.39 -11.65 -9.43
N GLU A 138 -20.71 -11.73 -10.73
CA GLU A 138 -20.22 -12.83 -11.59
C GLU A 138 -18.69 -12.81 -11.79
N LYS A 139 -18.05 -11.65 -11.65
CA LYS A 139 -16.60 -11.47 -11.86
C LYS A 139 -15.79 -11.45 -10.57
N LEU A 140 -16.44 -11.34 -9.41
CA LEU A 140 -15.76 -11.28 -8.10
C LEU A 140 -14.88 -12.50 -7.84
N SER A 141 -15.38 -13.71 -8.07
CA SER A 141 -14.60 -14.95 -7.87
C SER A 141 -13.36 -15.00 -8.77
N ARG A 142 -13.51 -14.61 -10.05
CA ARG A 142 -12.38 -14.52 -10.99
C ARG A 142 -11.34 -13.48 -10.56
N MET A 143 -11.79 -12.30 -10.12
CA MET A 143 -10.91 -11.22 -9.68
C MET A 143 -10.17 -11.57 -8.38
N ASN A 144 -10.84 -12.19 -7.42
CA ASN A 144 -10.20 -12.70 -6.20
C ASN A 144 -9.18 -13.79 -6.54
N GLY A 145 -9.51 -14.72 -7.43
CA GLY A 145 -8.57 -15.75 -7.90
C GLY A 145 -7.31 -15.18 -8.53
N ILE A 146 -7.45 -14.19 -9.42
CA ILE A 146 -6.29 -13.48 -10.02
C ILE A 146 -5.49 -12.74 -8.93
N GLY A 147 -6.16 -12.08 -7.99
CA GLY A 147 -5.50 -11.40 -6.87
C GLY A 147 -4.63 -12.34 -6.04
N TYR A 148 -5.15 -13.52 -5.69
CA TYR A 148 -4.40 -14.53 -4.95
C TYR A 148 -3.18 -15.05 -5.73
N LEU A 149 -3.32 -15.28 -7.04
CA LEU A 149 -2.20 -15.73 -7.88
C LEU A 149 -1.06 -14.71 -7.92
N ILE A 150 -1.38 -13.42 -7.93
CA ILE A 150 -0.37 -12.35 -7.97
C ILE A 150 0.30 -12.16 -6.60
N SER A 151 -0.45 -12.28 -5.50
CA SER A 151 0.10 -12.16 -4.15
C SER A 151 0.88 -13.39 -3.68
N SER A 152 0.79 -14.52 -4.40
CA SER A 152 1.44 -15.78 -4.05
C SER A 152 2.89 -15.89 -4.55
N VAL A 153 3.41 -14.86 -5.20
CA VAL A 153 4.79 -14.76 -5.72
C VAL A 153 5.61 -13.78 -4.89
#